data_AF-A0A6I3T426-F1
#
_entry.id   AF-A0A6I3T426-F1
#
_cell.length_a   1.000
_cell.length_b   1.000
_cell.length_c   1.000
_cell.angle_alpha   90.00
_cell.angle_beta   90.00
_cell.angle_gamma   90.00
#
_symmetry.space_group_name_H-M   'P 1'
#
loop_
_entity.id
_entity.type
_entity.pdbx_description
1 polymer ?
#
loop_
_entity_poly.entity_id
_entity_poly.type
_entity_poly.pdbx_seq_one_letter_code
_entity_poly.pdbx_strand_id
1 'polypeptide(L)'
;MAGEAQAQHTQDVPGSAPLLDIADLSLEQLNNVVITSVSRQEERLANAAASVFIISAGDIRRSGARSLPEALRLAPNLQVARQSARDYAITARGFNGPFSNKLLVLVDGRSVYSPLFSGVFWDTQDVVMEDIERIEVISGPGATIWGANAVNGVINVITRSAKDTQGGLAALSAGSRERDATVRHGGTLASGGHYRVYGRVVDVDDSERASGAADGSGL
;
A
#
# COMPACT_ATOMS: atom_id res chain seq x y z
N MET A 1 42.94 -34.19 -20.73
CA MET A 1 41.57 -34.34 -20.21
C MET A 1 41.04 -32.95 -19.93
N ALA A 2 40.42 -32.35 -20.94
CA ALA A 2 39.78 -31.05 -20.87
C ALA A 2 38.42 -31.23 -20.18
N GLY A 3 38.12 -30.39 -19.19
CA GLY A 3 36.80 -30.29 -18.57
C GLY A 3 36.32 -28.86 -18.74
N GLU A 4 35.39 -28.68 -19.68
CA GLU A 4 34.73 -27.41 -19.97
C GLU A 4 33.87 -27.00 -18.75
N ALA A 5 34.16 -25.83 -18.19
CA ALA A 5 33.30 -25.20 -17.20
C ALA A 5 32.11 -24.58 -17.95
N GLN A 6 30.93 -25.20 -17.80
CA GLN A 6 29.68 -24.65 -18.28
C GLN A 6 29.36 -23.34 -17.54
N ALA A 7 29.43 -22.24 -18.27
CA ALA A 7 28.92 -20.95 -17.80
C ALA A 7 27.41 -21.05 -17.61
N GLN A 8 26.94 -20.83 -16.37
CA GLN A 8 25.53 -20.67 -16.07
C GLN A 8 25.04 -19.38 -16.70
N HIS A 9 24.22 -19.52 -17.73
CA HIS A 9 23.48 -18.46 -18.39
C HIS A 9 22.39 -17.96 -17.45
N THR A 10 22.67 -16.88 -16.70
CA THR A 10 21.65 -16.11 -15.99
C THR A 10 20.73 -15.50 -17.05
N GLN A 11 19.51 -16.03 -17.17
CA GLN A 11 18.49 -15.40 -17.99
C GLN A 11 18.04 -14.11 -17.31
N ASP A 12 18.46 -12.98 -17.85
CA ASP A 12 17.87 -11.67 -17.55
C ASP A 12 16.40 -11.69 -17.97
N VAL A 13 15.50 -11.62 -16.99
CA VAL A 13 14.07 -11.38 -17.23
C VAL A 13 13.90 -9.90 -17.56
N PRO A 14 13.53 -9.50 -18.79
CA PRO A 14 13.39 -8.09 -19.14
C PRO A 14 12.04 -7.58 -18.60
N GLY A 15 12.06 -6.64 -17.66
CA GLY A 15 10.85 -5.89 -17.26
C GLY A 15 10.71 -5.53 -15.78
N SER A 16 11.52 -6.07 -14.88
CA SER A 16 11.55 -5.60 -13.49
C SER A 16 12.44 -4.37 -13.39
N ALA A 17 11.84 -3.18 -13.45
CA ALA A 17 12.52 -1.99 -12.94
C ALA A 17 13.03 -2.31 -11.52
N PRO A 18 14.33 -2.09 -11.23
CA PRO A 18 14.88 -2.44 -9.95
C PRO A 18 14.08 -1.74 -8.84
N LEU A 19 13.86 -2.47 -7.76
CA LEU A 19 13.21 -2.00 -6.55
C LEU A 19 14.15 -1.01 -5.87
N LEU A 20 14.25 0.20 -6.42
CA LEU A 20 15.02 1.26 -5.82
C LEU A 20 14.21 1.77 -4.63
N ASP A 21 14.67 1.39 -3.45
CA ASP A 21 14.28 2.05 -2.22
C ASP A 21 14.69 3.51 -2.30
N ILE A 22 13.81 4.40 -1.84
CA ILE A 22 14.09 5.84 -1.79
C ILE A 22 15.33 6.11 -0.94
N ALA A 23 15.57 5.29 0.09
CA ALA A 23 16.77 5.38 0.91
C ALA A 23 18.07 5.08 0.14
N ASP A 24 18.00 4.31 -0.95
CA ASP A 24 19.15 3.91 -1.77
C ASP A 24 19.36 4.84 -2.99
N LEU A 25 18.49 5.84 -3.17
CA LEU A 25 18.58 6.79 -4.28
C LEU A 25 19.68 7.82 -4.04
N SER A 26 20.41 8.15 -5.12
CA SER A 26 21.28 9.33 -5.12
C SER A 26 20.46 10.61 -4.94
N LEU A 27 21.09 11.71 -4.51
CA LEU A 27 20.42 13.01 -4.40
C LEU A 27 19.77 13.46 -5.72
N GLU A 28 20.39 13.14 -6.85
CA GLU A 28 19.85 13.43 -8.17
C GLU A 28 18.60 12.59 -8.48
N GLN A 29 18.61 11.31 -8.09
CA GLN A 29 17.45 10.43 -8.25
C GLN A 29 16.31 10.82 -7.29
N LEU A 30 16.62 11.20 -6.05
CA LEU A 30 15.66 11.73 -5.09
C LEU A 30 14.94 12.98 -5.62
N ASN A 31 15.68 13.87 -6.29
CA ASN A 31 15.12 15.06 -6.93
C ASN A 31 14.13 14.73 -8.07
N ASN A 32 14.22 13.53 -8.65
CA ASN A 32 13.37 13.07 -9.75
C ASN A 32 12.18 12.21 -9.27
N VAL A 33 12.01 11.97 -7.97
CA VAL A 33 10.84 11.26 -7.45
C VAL A 33 9.59 12.10 -7.73
N VAL A 34 8.60 11.50 -8.39
CA VAL A 34 7.33 12.15 -8.73
C VAL A 34 6.24 11.71 -7.76
N ILE A 35 5.45 12.67 -7.28
CA ILE A 35 4.27 12.45 -6.44
C ILE A 35 3.05 13.10 -7.09
N THR A 36 1.85 12.70 -6.66
CA THR A 36 0.58 13.28 -7.15
C THR A 36 -0.31 13.79 -6.02
N SER A 37 -0.06 13.32 -4.79
CA SER A 37 -0.95 13.52 -3.65
C SER A 37 -1.03 14.97 -3.15
N VAL A 38 -0.02 15.82 -3.40
CA VAL A 38 0.01 17.20 -2.89
C VAL A 38 -0.85 18.13 -3.75
N SER A 39 -0.60 18.18 -5.07
CA SER A 39 -1.25 19.13 -5.99
C SER A 39 -2.37 18.55 -6.86
N ARG A 40 -2.67 17.24 -6.77
CA ARG A 40 -3.49 16.48 -7.75
C ARG A 40 -2.86 16.40 -9.15
N GLN A 41 -1.61 16.80 -9.27
CA GLN A 41 -0.84 16.76 -10.50
C GLN A 41 0.51 16.12 -10.22
N GLU A 42 1.12 15.55 -11.25
CA GLU A 42 2.48 15.03 -11.13
C GLU A 42 3.45 16.18 -10.86
N GLU A 43 4.14 16.12 -9.72
CA GLU A 43 5.18 17.06 -9.35
C GLU A 43 6.36 16.35 -8.69
N ARG A 44 7.54 16.96 -8.75
CA ARG A 44 8.72 16.43 -8.06
C ARG A 44 8.53 16.56 -6.56
N LEU A 45 8.89 15.51 -5.81
CA LEU A 45 8.89 15.49 -4.35
C LEU A 45 9.64 16.69 -3.76
N ALA A 46 10.77 17.07 -4.38
CA ALA A 46 11.57 18.22 -3.95
C ALA A 46 10.85 19.57 -4.05
N ASN A 47 9.80 19.66 -4.88
CA ASN A 47 9.00 20.87 -5.07
C ASN A 47 7.73 20.89 -4.19
N ALA A 48 7.43 19.78 -3.51
CA ALA A 48 6.22 19.64 -2.72
C ALA A 48 6.21 20.62 -1.54
N ALA A 49 5.18 21.47 -1.47
CA ALA A 49 5.01 22.43 -0.37
C ALA A 49 4.44 21.79 0.93
N ALA A 50 4.57 20.47 1.09
CA ALA A 50 4.04 19.71 2.21
C ALA A 50 5.03 18.63 2.66
N SER A 51 4.90 18.21 3.93
CA SER A 51 5.65 17.06 4.45
C SER A 51 5.05 15.77 3.90
N VAL A 52 5.76 15.14 2.98
CA VAL A 52 5.39 13.88 2.33
C VAL A 52 6.31 12.78 2.82
N PHE A 53 5.72 11.67 3.25
CA PHE A 53 6.43 10.43 3.50
C PHE A 53 6.00 9.40 2.44
N ILE A 54 6.96 8.71 1.83
CA ILE A 54 6.67 7.69 0.83
C ILE A 54 7.05 6.33 1.40
N ILE A 55 6.08 5.42 1.43
CA ILE A 55 6.31 4.01 1.71
C ILE A 55 6.47 3.31 0.35
N SER A 56 7.67 2.83 0.04
CA SER A 56 7.95 2.15 -1.23
C SER A 56 7.46 0.70 -1.22
N ALA A 57 7.31 0.09 -2.39
CA ALA A 57 7.08 -1.37 -2.50
C ALA A 57 8.18 -2.19 -1.78
N GLY A 58 9.42 -1.69 -1.75
CA GLY A 58 10.52 -2.32 -1.03
C GLY A 58 10.31 -2.30 0.49
N ASP A 59 9.88 -1.18 1.04
CA ASP A 59 9.53 -1.03 2.46
C ASP A 59 8.42 -1.98 2.87
N ILE A 60 7.34 -2.03 2.07
CA ILE A 60 6.20 -2.92 2.31
C ILE A 60 6.68 -4.36 2.36
N ARG A 61 7.45 -4.81 1.35
CA ARG A 61 7.94 -6.18 1.29
C ARG A 61 8.84 -6.53 2.48
N ARG A 62 9.77 -5.65 2.85
CA ARG A 62 10.71 -5.91 3.97
C ARG A 62 10.01 -5.86 5.33
N SER A 63 8.93 -5.09 5.46
CA SER A 63 8.18 -4.96 6.71
C SER A 63 7.38 -6.22 7.06
N GLY A 64 7.04 -7.04 6.07
CA GLY A 64 6.12 -8.17 6.24
C GLY A 64 4.66 -7.74 6.48
N ALA A 65 4.32 -6.47 6.21
CA ALA A 65 2.94 -5.98 6.28
C ALA A 65 2.03 -6.76 5.33
N ARG A 66 0.88 -7.20 5.85
CA ARG A 66 -0.06 -8.07 5.13
C ARG A 66 -1.30 -7.34 4.65
N SER A 67 -1.56 -6.16 5.22
CA SER A 67 -2.68 -5.32 4.87
C SER A 67 -2.25 -3.87 4.69
N LEU A 68 -3.08 -3.10 4.00
CA LEU A 68 -2.85 -1.66 3.82
C LEU A 68 -2.69 -0.92 5.16
N PRO A 69 -3.55 -1.14 6.19
CA PRO A 69 -3.35 -0.55 7.51
C PRO A 69 -2.00 -0.89 8.16
N GLU A 70 -1.51 -2.12 7.97
CA GLU A 70 -0.21 -2.52 8.51
C GLU A 70 0.94 -1.82 7.78
N ALA A 71 0.88 -1.69 6.46
CA ALA A 71 1.88 -0.94 5.70
C ALA A 71 1.92 0.53 6.12
N LEU A 72 0.75 1.12 6.43
CA LEU A 72 0.67 2.51 6.91
C LEU A 72 1.37 2.74 8.26
N ARG A 73 1.68 1.70 9.05
CA ARG A 73 2.49 1.82 10.28
C ARG A 73 3.93 2.24 10.00
N LEU A 74 4.41 2.06 8.78
CA LEU A 74 5.74 2.48 8.37
C LEU A 74 5.86 4.00 8.25
N ALA A 75 4.74 4.70 8.10
CA ALA A 75 4.73 6.16 8.05
C ALA A 75 4.80 6.74 9.48
N PRO A 76 5.87 7.47 9.85
CA PRO A 76 6.08 7.96 11.22
C PRO A 76 5.09 9.05 11.63
N ASN A 77 4.37 9.64 10.67
CA ASN A 77 3.39 10.69 10.88
C ASN A 77 1.95 10.17 11.02
N LEU A 78 1.73 8.84 10.93
CA LEU A 78 0.44 8.20 11.15
C LEU A 78 0.37 7.53 12.52
N GLN A 79 -0.80 7.62 13.14
CA GLN A 79 -1.18 6.77 14.24
C GLN A 79 -2.14 5.71 13.71
N VAL A 80 -1.68 4.46 13.70
CA VAL A 80 -2.47 3.29 13.27
C VAL A 80 -2.77 2.42 14.50
N ALA A 81 -4.03 2.34 14.89
CA ALA A 81 -4.49 1.49 15.97
C ALA A 81 -5.31 0.32 15.40
N ARG A 82 -4.96 -0.91 15.75
CA ARG A 82 -5.80 -2.10 15.50
C ARG A 82 -6.72 -2.26 16.70
N GLN A 83 -8.02 -2.17 16.50
CA GLN A 83 -9.04 -2.17 17.55
C GLN A 83 -9.62 -3.57 17.82
N SER A 84 -9.68 -4.40 16.78
CA SER A 84 -10.14 -5.79 16.83
C SER A 84 -9.30 -6.64 15.87
N ALA A 85 -9.68 -7.90 15.62
CA ALA A 85 -9.01 -8.72 14.62
C ALA A 85 -9.01 -8.05 13.23
N ARG A 86 -9.99 -7.20 12.90
CA ARG A 86 -10.14 -6.65 11.55
C ARG A 86 -10.25 -5.13 11.51
N ASP A 87 -10.66 -4.49 12.59
CA ASP A 87 -10.91 -3.05 12.61
C ASP A 87 -9.63 -2.26 12.88
N TYR A 88 -9.40 -1.24 12.06
CA TYR A 88 -8.33 -0.28 12.24
C TYR A 88 -8.88 1.15 12.36
N ALA A 89 -8.27 1.92 13.25
CA ALA A 89 -8.46 3.35 13.35
C ALA A 89 -7.15 4.04 12.95
N ILE A 90 -7.21 4.90 11.93
CA ILE A 90 -6.03 5.59 11.39
C ILE A 90 -6.28 7.09 11.42
N THR A 91 -5.29 7.83 11.90
CA THR A 91 -5.29 9.29 11.91
C THR A 91 -3.87 9.83 11.74
N ALA A 92 -3.74 11.11 11.41
CA ALA A 92 -2.51 11.87 11.55
C ALA A 92 -2.79 13.06 12.47
N ARG A 93 -1.84 13.44 13.33
CA ARG A 93 -1.88 14.68 14.14
C ARG A 93 -3.26 14.99 14.76
N GLY A 94 -3.80 14.09 15.57
CA GLY A 94 -5.10 14.29 16.20
C GLY A 94 -5.58 13.10 17.03
N PHE A 95 -6.86 13.12 17.39
CA PHE A 95 -7.50 12.01 18.11
C PHE A 95 -7.76 10.85 17.17
N ASN A 96 -7.41 9.64 17.62
CA ASN A 96 -7.69 8.41 16.90
C ASN A 96 -8.89 7.70 17.52
N GLY A 97 -9.76 7.15 16.68
CA GLY A 97 -10.95 6.43 17.10
C GLY A 97 -11.65 5.77 15.91
N PRO A 98 -12.65 4.91 16.16
CA PRO A 98 -13.28 4.07 15.13
C PRO A 98 -13.83 4.85 13.93
N PHE A 99 -14.24 6.11 14.13
CA PHE A 99 -14.85 6.95 13.10
C PHE A 99 -13.96 8.14 12.69
N SER A 100 -12.63 7.99 12.82
CA SER A 100 -11.68 8.99 12.34
C SER A 100 -11.91 9.26 10.85
N ASN A 101 -12.30 10.50 10.52
CA ASN A 101 -12.72 10.91 9.17
C ASN A 101 -12.01 12.17 8.68
N LYS A 102 -10.82 12.45 9.22
CA LYS A 102 -10.03 13.66 8.92
C LYS A 102 -8.86 13.41 7.98
N LEU A 103 -8.72 12.18 7.46
CA LEU A 103 -7.70 11.81 6.49
C LEU A 103 -8.32 11.57 5.12
N LEU A 104 -7.86 12.33 4.12
CA LEU A 104 -7.76 11.98 2.71
C LEU A 104 -7.40 10.52 2.46
N VAL A 105 -8.22 9.60 1.92
CA VAL A 105 -7.68 8.31 1.45
C VAL A 105 -8.09 8.04 0.01
N LEU A 106 -7.08 7.80 -0.81
CA LEU A 106 -7.18 7.56 -2.24
C LEU A 106 -6.52 6.24 -2.60
N VAL A 107 -7.13 5.51 -3.53
CA VAL A 107 -6.50 4.40 -4.25
C VAL A 107 -6.58 4.75 -5.74
N ASP A 108 -5.43 4.87 -6.39
CA ASP A 108 -5.30 5.29 -7.80
C ASP A 108 -6.12 6.55 -8.12
N GLY A 109 -6.05 7.54 -7.23
CA GLY A 109 -6.74 8.83 -7.35
C GLY A 109 -8.23 8.82 -7.03
N ARG A 110 -8.83 7.67 -6.66
CA ARG A 110 -10.24 7.56 -6.26
C ARG A 110 -10.38 7.50 -4.76
N SER A 111 -11.29 8.30 -4.21
CA SER A 111 -11.58 8.26 -2.78
C SER A 111 -12.28 6.96 -2.40
N VAL A 112 -11.80 6.34 -1.32
CA VAL A 112 -12.36 5.10 -0.75
C VAL A 112 -13.27 5.36 0.45
N TYR A 113 -13.83 6.56 0.53
CA TYR A 113 -14.71 6.91 1.63
C TYR A 113 -16.06 6.23 1.59
N SER A 114 -16.53 5.90 2.79
CA SER A 114 -17.90 5.55 3.02
C SER A 114 -18.77 6.79 3.17
N PRO A 115 -19.90 6.90 2.43
CA PRO A 115 -20.86 7.98 2.62
C PRO A 115 -21.56 7.92 3.99
N LEU A 116 -21.46 6.81 4.73
CA LEU A 116 -22.11 6.64 6.03
C LEU A 116 -21.54 7.53 7.12
N PHE A 117 -20.22 7.77 7.12
CA PHE A 117 -19.55 8.58 8.15
C PHE A 117 -18.37 9.42 7.63
N SER A 118 -18.18 9.44 6.30
CA SER A 118 -17.11 10.19 5.62
C SER A 118 -15.68 9.75 5.97
N GLY A 119 -15.50 8.51 6.44
CA GLY A 119 -14.20 7.90 6.71
C GLY A 119 -13.99 6.62 5.90
N VAL A 120 -12.99 5.82 6.28
CA VAL A 120 -12.58 4.59 5.56
C VAL A 120 -12.90 3.36 6.38
N PHE A 121 -13.53 2.37 5.74
CA PHE A 121 -13.62 1.01 6.26
C PHE A 121 -12.36 0.26 5.88
N TRP A 122 -11.35 0.31 6.75
CA TRP A 122 -10.00 -0.20 6.47
C TRP A 122 -9.94 -1.70 6.21
N ASP A 123 -10.89 -2.46 6.75
CA ASP A 123 -11.06 -3.91 6.61
C ASP A 123 -11.62 -4.33 5.24
N THR A 124 -12.23 -3.40 4.50
CA THR A 124 -12.83 -3.67 3.17
C THR A 124 -11.95 -3.21 2.01
N GLN A 125 -10.78 -2.62 2.30
CA GLN A 125 -9.85 -2.14 1.27
C GLN A 125 -8.98 -3.29 0.75
N ASP A 126 -9.50 -4.03 -0.24
CA ASP A 126 -8.81 -5.17 -0.85
C ASP A 126 -7.81 -4.72 -1.94
N VAL A 127 -6.66 -4.20 -1.50
CA VAL A 127 -5.52 -3.92 -2.37
C VAL A 127 -4.54 -5.07 -2.27
N VAL A 128 -4.17 -5.65 -3.41
CA VAL A 128 -3.10 -6.66 -3.50
C VAL A 128 -1.78 -6.00 -3.11
N MET A 129 -1.17 -6.45 -2.01
CA MET A 129 0.01 -5.81 -1.41
C MET A 129 1.20 -5.78 -2.39
N GLU A 130 1.37 -6.84 -3.17
CA GLU A 130 2.43 -6.98 -4.17
C GLU A 130 2.27 -6.02 -5.36
N ASP A 131 1.05 -5.54 -5.58
CA ASP A 131 0.72 -4.60 -6.65
C ASP A 131 0.83 -3.14 -6.19
N ILE A 132 1.04 -2.86 -4.90
CA ILE A 132 1.31 -1.50 -4.44
C ILE A 132 2.68 -1.08 -4.97
N GLU A 133 2.71 0.00 -5.74
CA GLU A 133 3.95 0.61 -6.20
C GLU A 133 4.56 1.46 -5.09
N ARG A 134 3.72 2.30 -4.48
CA ARG A 134 4.07 3.14 -3.33
C ARG A 134 2.81 3.67 -2.64
N ILE A 135 2.98 4.13 -1.40
CA ILE A 135 1.97 4.87 -0.65
C ILE A 135 2.56 6.23 -0.32
N GLU A 136 1.88 7.31 -0.73
CA GLU A 136 2.24 8.68 -0.39
C GLU A 136 1.40 9.12 0.81
N VAL A 137 2.07 9.55 1.89
CA VAL A 137 1.44 10.00 3.13
C VAL A 137 1.82 11.45 3.39
N ILE A 138 0.84 12.33 3.24
CA ILE A 138 0.95 13.75 3.53
C ILE A 138 0.34 14.00 4.89
N SER A 139 1.12 14.56 5.82
CA SER A 139 0.58 15.03 7.10
C SER A 139 0.48 16.55 7.14
N GLY A 140 -0.71 17.06 7.39
CA GLY A 140 -1.01 18.49 7.43
C GLY A 140 -2.26 18.84 6.62
N PRO A 141 -2.70 20.11 6.67
CA PRO A 141 -3.94 20.52 6.03
C PRO A 141 -3.84 20.41 4.50
N GLY A 142 -4.43 19.35 3.94
CA GLY A 142 -4.65 19.21 2.49
C GLY A 142 -6.01 19.77 2.04
N ALA A 143 -6.79 20.33 2.96
CA ALA A 143 -8.19 20.71 2.74
C ALA A 143 -8.39 21.80 1.67
N THR A 144 -7.38 22.64 1.41
CA THR A 144 -7.41 23.65 0.35
C THR A 144 -7.51 23.04 -1.05
N ILE A 145 -6.87 21.89 -1.27
CA ILE A 145 -6.83 21.20 -2.57
C ILE A 145 -7.84 20.05 -2.59
N TRP A 146 -7.97 19.33 -1.48
CA TRP A 146 -8.74 18.08 -1.41
C TRP A 146 -10.12 18.20 -0.75
N GLY A 147 -10.42 19.33 -0.09
CA GLY A 147 -11.69 19.55 0.60
C GLY A 147 -11.72 19.04 2.04
N ALA A 148 -12.91 19.06 2.64
CA ALA A 148 -13.13 18.96 4.09
C ALA A 148 -12.62 17.68 4.78
N ASN A 149 -12.31 16.62 4.03
CA ASN A 149 -11.86 15.34 4.60
C ASN A 149 -10.32 15.20 4.63
N ALA A 150 -9.57 16.20 4.13
CA ALA A 150 -8.10 16.22 4.13
C ALA A 150 -7.50 17.12 5.23
N VAL A 151 -8.23 17.33 6.33
CA VAL A 151 -7.84 18.28 7.40
C VAL A 151 -6.54 17.84 8.07
N ASN A 152 -6.40 16.54 8.36
CA ASN A 152 -5.22 16.00 9.02
C ASN A 152 -4.15 15.53 8.02
N GLY A 153 -4.54 15.27 6.77
CA GLY A 153 -3.62 14.77 5.76
C GLY A 153 -4.30 14.04 4.60
N VAL A 154 -3.45 13.47 3.75
CA VAL A 154 -3.84 12.64 2.60
C VAL A 154 -2.96 11.40 2.56
N ILE A 155 -3.59 10.25 2.33
CA ILE A 155 -2.98 8.97 2.02
C ILE A 155 -3.38 8.65 0.58
N ASN A 156 -2.39 8.46 -0.29
CA ASN A 156 -2.60 8.08 -1.68
C ASN A 156 -1.86 6.78 -1.94
N VAL A 157 -2.62 5.72 -2.18
CA VAL A 157 -2.11 4.40 -2.55
C VAL A 157 -2.05 4.35 -4.08
N ILE A 158 -0.85 4.13 -4.61
CA ILE A 158 -0.61 4.00 -6.05
C ILE A 158 -0.28 2.54 -6.35
N THR A 159 -1.09 1.91 -7.19
CA THR A 159 -0.87 0.54 -7.64
C THR A 159 -0.15 0.52 -8.99
N ARG A 160 0.62 -0.54 -9.21
CA ARG A 160 1.23 -0.83 -10.51
C ARG A 160 0.12 -1.01 -11.55
N SER A 161 0.37 -0.49 -12.74
CA SER A 161 -0.54 -0.63 -13.87
C SER A 161 -0.70 -2.11 -14.28
N ALA A 162 -1.77 -2.42 -15.01
CA ALA A 162 -1.93 -3.75 -15.59
C ALA A 162 -0.74 -4.13 -16.49
N LYS A 163 -0.17 -3.15 -17.21
CA LYS A 163 1.00 -3.35 -18.10
C LYS A 163 2.24 -3.81 -17.34
N ASP A 164 2.42 -3.36 -16.10
CA ASP A 164 3.59 -3.69 -15.28
C ASP A 164 3.37 -4.92 -14.40
N THR A 165 2.20 -5.55 -14.51
CA THR A 165 1.77 -6.72 -13.73
C THR A 165 1.37 -7.87 -14.65
N GLN A 166 2.16 -8.14 -15.68
CA GLN A 166 1.93 -9.27 -16.60
C GLN A 166 2.37 -10.60 -15.97
N GLY A 167 1.78 -11.71 -16.44
CA GLY A 167 2.10 -13.05 -15.95
C GLY A 167 1.35 -13.43 -14.66
N GLY A 168 1.76 -14.54 -14.06
CA GLY A 168 1.18 -15.07 -12.83
C GLY A 168 1.91 -14.60 -11.58
N LEU A 169 1.17 -14.35 -10.51
CA LEU A 169 1.68 -14.16 -9.16
C LEU A 169 0.87 -15.02 -8.18
N ALA A 170 1.58 -15.67 -7.27
CA ALA A 170 0.99 -16.37 -6.14
C ALA A 170 1.76 -15.96 -4.88
N ALA A 171 1.04 -15.52 -3.86
CA ALA A 171 1.58 -15.16 -2.56
C ALA A 171 0.83 -15.94 -1.49
N LEU A 172 1.58 -16.48 -0.53
CA LEU A 172 1.06 -17.21 0.61
C LEU A 172 1.74 -16.68 1.86
N SER A 173 0.94 -16.41 2.87
CA SER A 173 1.37 -15.84 4.13
C SER A 173 0.68 -16.58 5.27
N ALA A 174 1.44 -16.92 6.30
CA ALA A 174 0.93 -17.56 7.50
C ALA A 174 1.59 -16.91 8.73
N GLY A 175 0.78 -16.65 9.74
CA GLY A 175 1.20 -16.11 11.03
C GLY A 175 0.46 -16.81 12.16
N SER A 176 0.71 -16.39 13.40
CA SER A 176 0.09 -17.00 14.57
C SER A 176 -1.42 -16.80 14.65
N ARG A 177 -1.96 -15.76 13.99
CA ARG A 177 -3.38 -15.38 14.03
C ARG A 177 -3.98 -14.99 12.69
N GLU A 178 -3.19 -15.04 11.62
CA GLU A 178 -3.61 -14.52 10.33
C GLU A 178 -2.93 -15.31 9.21
N ARG A 179 -3.72 -15.71 8.22
CA ARG A 179 -3.29 -16.46 7.04
C ARG A 179 -3.90 -15.80 5.83
N ASP A 180 -3.14 -15.68 4.76
CA ASP A 180 -3.68 -15.17 3.52
C ASP A 180 -3.03 -15.81 2.29
N ALA A 181 -3.84 -15.89 1.24
CA ALA A 181 -3.46 -16.42 -0.05
C ALA A 181 -3.95 -15.47 -1.14
N THR A 182 -3.04 -15.07 -2.02
CA THR A 182 -3.35 -14.22 -3.16
C THR A 182 -2.88 -14.90 -4.44
N VAL A 183 -3.75 -14.92 -5.45
CA VAL A 183 -3.41 -15.32 -6.81
C VAL A 183 -3.76 -14.18 -7.76
N ARG A 184 -2.90 -13.91 -8.72
CA ARG A 184 -3.08 -12.86 -9.71
C ARG A 184 -2.59 -13.34 -11.06
N HIS A 185 -3.29 -12.95 -12.11
CA HIS A 185 -2.87 -13.15 -13.49
C HIS A 185 -3.09 -11.88 -14.30
N GLY A 186 -2.07 -11.45 -15.03
CA GLY A 186 -2.15 -10.35 -15.99
C GLY A 186 -1.73 -10.79 -17.39
N GLY A 187 -2.36 -10.17 -18.39
CA GLY A 187 -2.08 -10.47 -19.79
C GLY A 187 -2.30 -9.27 -20.70
N THR A 188 -1.92 -9.46 -21.96
CA THR A 188 -2.06 -8.45 -23.02
C THR A 188 -3.12 -8.95 -24.01
N LEU A 189 -4.08 -8.08 -24.30
CA LEU A 189 -5.15 -8.31 -25.25
C LEU A 189 -4.60 -8.18 -26.68
N ALA A 190 -5.21 -8.87 -27.64
CA ALA A 190 -4.84 -8.74 -29.06
C ALA A 190 -4.96 -7.29 -29.59
N SER A 191 -5.80 -6.46 -28.97
CA SER A 191 -5.94 -5.03 -29.27
C SER A 191 -4.80 -4.15 -28.74
N GLY A 192 -3.82 -4.72 -28.01
CA GLY A 192 -2.72 -4.00 -27.37
C GLY A 192 -3.04 -3.46 -25.97
N GLY A 193 -4.26 -3.65 -25.46
CA GLY A 193 -4.60 -3.33 -24.07
C GLY A 193 -4.02 -4.34 -23.08
N HIS A 194 -3.87 -3.96 -21.81
CA HIS A 194 -3.42 -4.85 -20.75
C HIS A 194 -4.54 -5.10 -19.74
N TYR A 195 -4.62 -6.31 -19.19
CA TYR A 195 -5.56 -6.66 -18.13
C TYR A 195 -4.84 -7.30 -16.93
N ARG A 196 -5.48 -7.22 -15.77
CA ARG A 196 -5.10 -7.90 -14.53
C ARG A 196 -6.36 -8.40 -13.84
N VAL A 197 -6.33 -9.63 -13.36
CA VAL A 197 -7.35 -10.24 -12.50
C VAL A 197 -6.67 -10.86 -11.29
N TYR A 198 -7.27 -10.76 -10.12
CA TYR A 198 -6.76 -11.39 -8.90
C TYR A 198 -7.90 -11.97 -8.07
N GLY A 199 -7.51 -12.86 -7.16
CA GLY A 199 -8.36 -13.39 -6.10
C GLY A 199 -7.55 -13.49 -4.82
N ARG A 200 -8.17 -13.13 -3.70
CA ARG A 200 -7.54 -13.15 -2.37
C ARG A 200 -8.45 -13.83 -1.37
N VAL A 201 -7.87 -14.60 -0.47
CA VAL A 201 -8.52 -15.19 0.71
C VAL A 201 -7.70 -14.80 1.93
N VAL A 202 -8.37 -14.31 2.96
CA VAL A 202 -7.78 -13.93 4.24
C VAL A 202 -8.59 -14.59 5.35
N ASP A 203 -7.88 -15.20 6.29
CA ASP A 203 -8.38 -15.88 7.46
C ASP A 203 -7.71 -15.25 8.68
N VAL A 204 -8.50 -14.74 9.62
CA VAL A 204 -8.01 -14.00 10.79
C VAL A 204 -8.70 -14.54 12.04
N ASP A 205 -7.91 -14.99 13.00
CA ASP A 205 -8.41 -15.45 14.29
C ASP A 205 -8.98 -14.29 15.12
N ASP A 206 -9.87 -14.62 16.05
CA ASP A 206 -10.43 -13.67 17.01
C ASP A 206 -9.35 -12.94 17.81
N SER A 207 -9.65 -11.68 18.17
CA SER A 207 -8.88 -11.00 19.22
C SER A 207 -9.30 -11.51 20.59
N GLU A 208 -8.40 -11.41 21.56
CA GLU A 208 -8.64 -11.86 22.93
C GLU A 208 -8.90 -10.67 23.86
N ARG A 209 -9.87 -10.83 24.76
CA ARG A 209 -10.09 -9.90 25.87
C ARG A 209 -8.98 -10.05 26.92
N ALA A 210 -8.89 -9.11 27.86
CA ALA A 210 -7.97 -9.21 29.00
C ALA A 210 -8.15 -10.49 29.84
N SER A 211 -9.32 -11.14 29.75
CA SER A 211 -9.60 -12.44 30.38
C SER A 211 -9.11 -13.66 29.59
N GLY A 212 -8.53 -13.48 28.39
CA GLY A 212 -8.13 -14.54 27.46
C GLY A 212 -9.27 -15.13 26.63
N ALA A 213 -10.49 -14.61 26.76
CA ALA A 213 -11.63 -15.08 25.98
C ALA A 213 -11.68 -14.39 24.60
N ALA A 214 -12.02 -15.14 23.56
CA ALA A 214 -12.24 -14.61 22.21
C ALA A 214 -13.33 -13.53 22.19
N ASP A 215 -13.12 -12.48 21.40
CA ASP A 215 -14.01 -11.35 21.27
C ASP A 215 -15.03 -11.46 20.12
N GLY A 216 -14.87 -12.45 19.25
CA GLY A 216 -15.75 -12.73 18.11
C GLY A 216 -15.52 -11.83 16.90
N SER A 217 -14.33 -11.24 16.77
CA SER A 217 -13.97 -10.35 15.66
C SER A 217 -13.30 -11.02 14.45
N GLY A 218 -12.96 -12.31 14.55
CA GLY A 218 -12.34 -13.14 13.51
C GLY A 218 -13.32 -13.57 12.41
N LEU A 219 -12.82 -14.42 11.50
CA LEU A 219 -13.55 -14.97 10.34
C LEU A 219 -13.79 -16.48 10.41
#